data_AF-A0A835R0C8-F1
#
_entry.id   AF-A0A835R0C8-F1
#
_cell.length_a   1.000
_cell.length_b   1.000
_cell.length_c   1.000
_cell.angle_alpha   90.00
_cell.angle_beta   90.00
_cell.angle_gamma   90.00
#
_symmetry.space_group_name_H-M   'P 1'
#
loop_
_entity.id
_entity.type
_entity.pdbx_description
1 polymer ?
#
loop_
_entity_poly.entity_id
_entity_poly.type
_entity_poly.pdbx_seq_one_letter_code
_entity_poly.pdbx_strand_id
1 'polypeptide(L)'
;MNQKHQPLWKYVVHLRCTRCALVGNIRDDILYYRKELQNCPIEDDETRAFLMDMGIKALRRYFFLITFRSYLYCSSPKETRFSAWMEARPELGHLCENLRLER
;
A
#
# COMPACT_ATOMS: atom_id res chain seq x y z
N MET A 1 11.35 16.31 -33.33
CA MET A 1 11.73 15.28 -32.34
C MET A 1 10.80 15.40 -31.13
N ASN A 2 9.95 14.40 -30.93
CA ASN A 2 8.82 14.43 -29.99
C ASN A 2 9.27 14.38 -28.54
N GLN A 3 9.19 15.52 -27.85
CA GLN A 3 9.31 15.58 -26.39
C GLN A 3 7.96 15.15 -25.79
N LYS A 4 7.82 13.85 -25.47
CA LYS A 4 6.64 13.31 -24.78
C LYS A 4 6.49 14.04 -23.44
N HIS A 5 5.65 15.06 -23.41
CA HIS A 5 5.27 15.76 -22.20
C HIS A 5 4.60 14.74 -21.27
N GLN A 6 5.30 14.33 -20.22
CA GLN A 6 4.67 13.55 -19.17
C GLN A 6 3.54 14.41 -18.57
N PRO A 7 2.30 13.92 -18.51
CA PRO A 7 1.17 14.74 -18.12
C PRO A 7 1.31 15.18 -16.65
N LEU A 8 0.97 16.44 -16.39
CA LEU A 8 1.11 17.13 -15.09
C LEU A 8 0.55 16.33 -13.89
N TRP A 9 -0.49 15.52 -14.10
CA TRP A 9 -1.04 14.67 -13.05
C TRP A 9 -0.05 13.59 -12.57
N LYS A 10 0.82 13.05 -13.44
CA LYS A 10 1.87 12.10 -13.04
C LYS A 10 2.86 12.75 -12.08
N TYR A 11 3.21 14.02 -12.32
CA TYR A 11 4.08 14.79 -11.45
C TYR A 11 3.40 15.11 -10.12
N VAL A 12 2.13 15.52 -10.12
CA VAL A 12 1.36 15.79 -8.90
C VAL A 12 1.18 14.54 -8.04
N VAL A 13 0.97 13.38 -8.66
CA VAL A 13 0.85 12.09 -7.96
C VAL A 13 2.20 11.64 -7.41
N HIS A 14 3.28 11.75 -8.20
CA HIS A 14 4.63 11.52 -7.68
C HIS A 14 4.92 12.43 -6.49
N LEU A 15 4.65 13.73 -6.60
CA LEU A 15 4.89 14.72 -5.56
C LEU A 15 4.00 14.47 -4.33
N ARG A 16 2.75 14.02 -4.49
CA ARG A 16 1.89 13.62 -3.36
C ARG A 16 2.35 12.33 -2.71
N CYS A 17 2.77 11.32 -3.48
CA CYS A 17 3.41 10.12 -2.92
C CYS A 17 4.68 10.48 -2.15
N THR A 18 5.51 11.41 -2.67
CA THR A 18 6.70 11.92 -2.00
C THR A 18 6.36 12.76 -0.77
N ARG A 19 5.26 13.54 -0.77
CA ARG A 19 4.78 14.27 0.41
C ARG A 19 4.12 13.35 1.44
N CYS A 20 3.53 12.23 1.04
CA CYS A 20 3.15 11.16 1.95
C CYS A 20 4.38 10.43 2.52
N ALA A 21 5.55 10.52 1.90
CA ALA A 21 6.80 10.00 2.48
C ALA A 21 7.37 10.90 3.61
N LEU A 22 6.85 12.12 3.80
CA LEU A 22 7.16 12.99 4.95
C LEU A 22 6.38 12.62 6.22
N VAL A 23 5.28 11.86 6.09
CA VAL A 23 4.58 11.22 7.21
C VAL A 23 5.07 9.78 7.22
N GLY A 24 6.01 9.44 8.12
CA GLY A 24 6.54 8.08 8.35
C GLY A 24 6.33 7.11 7.19
N ASN A 25 7.36 6.96 6.34
CA ASN A 25 7.28 6.14 5.15
C ASN A 25 6.77 4.73 5.51
N ILE A 26 5.57 4.36 5.07
CA ILE A 26 4.93 3.07 5.38
C ILE A 26 5.83 1.88 5.04
N ARG A 27 6.78 2.05 4.11
CA ARG A 27 7.81 1.03 3.84
C ARG A 27 8.73 0.81 5.04
N ASP A 28 9.12 1.88 5.72
CA ASP A 28 9.95 1.85 6.92
C ASP A 28 9.17 1.21 8.08
N ASP A 29 7.86 1.50 8.22
CA ASP A 29 6.99 0.82 9.20
C ASP A 29 6.92 -0.69 8.94
N ILE A 30 6.71 -1.12 7.68
CA ILE A 30 6.69 -2.54 7.30
C ILE A 30 8.02 -3.21 7.64
N LEU A 31 9.14 -2.55 7.32
CA LEU A 31 10.48 -3.06 7.62
C LEU A 31 10.74 -3.12 9.12
N TYR A 32 10.28 -2.12 9.87
CA TYR A 32 10.36 -2.06 11.32
C TYR A 32 9.61 -3.24 11.94
N TYR A 33 8.31 -3.40 11.68
CA TYR A 33 7.53 -4.49 12.27
C TYR A 33 8.05 -5.87 11.88
N ARG A 34 8.54 -6.05 10.64
CA ARG A 34 9.20 -7.28 10.22
C ARG A 34 10.46 -7.57 11.04
N LYS A 35 11.33 -6.57 11.23
CA LYS A 35 12.57 -6.72 11.98
C LYS A 35 12.31 -7.01 13.45
N GLU A 36 11.39 -6.28 14.06
CA GLU A 36 11.03 -6.50 15.46
C GLU A 36 10.41 -7.89 15.66
N LEU A 37 9.56 -8.36 14.73
CA LEU A 37 8.99 -9.71 14.80
C LEU A 37 10.05 -10.82 14.69
N GLN A 38 11.12 -10.59 13.92
CA GLN A 38 12.26 -11.51 13.79
C GLN A 38 13.11 -11.54 15.06
N ASN A 39 13.23 -10.42 15.76
CA ASN A 39 13.99 -10.31 17.01
C ASN A 39 13.15 -10.70 18.24
N CYS A 40 11.83 -10.75 18.11
CA CYS A 40 10.91 -11.05 19.21
C CYS A 40 11.01 -12.54 19.60
N PRO A 41 11.24 -12.84 20.90
CA PRO A 41 11.28 -14.21 21.40
C PRO A 41 10.02 -14.99 21.04
N ILE A 42 10.17 -16.28 20.72
CA ILE A 42 9.04 -17.14 20.32
C ILE A 42 8.02 -17.29 21.45
N GLU A 43 8.45 -17.19 22.71
CA GLU A 43 7.63 -17.34 23.92
C GLU A 43 6.77 -16.10 24.22
N ASP A 44 7.05 -14.95 23.59
CA ASP A 44 6.32 -13.69 23.79
C ASP A 44 5.16 -13.56 22.78
N ASP A 45 4.16 -14.43 22.92
CA ASP A 45 3.02 -14.51 22.00
C ASP A 45 2.24 -13.19 21.87
N GLU A 46 2.12 -12.43 22.96
CA GLU A 46 1.38 -11.16 22.96
C GLU A 46 2.09 -10.10 22.10
N THR A 47 3.39 -9.91 22.30
CA THR A 47 4.18 -8.97 21.49
C THR A 47 4.24 -9.42 20.03
N ARG A 48 4.39 -10.72 19.78
CA ARG A 48 4.39 -11.27 18.41
C ARG A 48 3.07 -11.00 17.70
N ALA A 49 1.94 -11.27 18.34
CA ALA A 49 0.62 -11.01 17.79
C ALA A 49 0.42 -9.51 17.48
N PHE A 50 0.85 -8.63 18.38
CA PHE A 50 0.83 -7.18 18.17
C PHE A 50 1.66 -6.76 16.96
N LEU A 51 2.92 -7.23 16.86
CA LEU A 51 3.82 -6.91 15.76
C LEU A 51 3.29 -7.42 14.41
N MET A 52 2.71 -8.63 14.39
CA MET A 52 2.04 -9.17 13.20
C MET A 52 0.85 -8.31 12.78
N ASP A 53 -0.05 -7.96 13.71
CA ASP A 53 -1.23 -7.14 13.41
C ASP A 53 -0.84 -5.75 12.88
N MET A 54 0.17 -5.11 13.49
CA MET A 54 0.70 -3.84 13.03
C MET A 54 1.38 -3.93 11.66
N GLY A 55 2.18 -4.98 11.43
CA GLY A 55 2.79 -5.25 10.13
C GLY A 55 1.75 -5.48 9.02
N ILE A 56 0.69 -6.24 9.29
CA ILE A 56 -0.41 -6.49 8.36
C ILE A 56 -1.18 -5.18 8.06
N LYS A 57 -1.45 -4.35 9.07
CA LYS A 57 -2.07 -3.03 8.86
C LYS A 57 -1.22 -2.14 7.97
N ALA A 58 0.10 -2.12 8.17
CA ALA A 58 1.03 -1.35 7.34
C ALA A 58 1.05 -1.87 5.89
N LEU A 59 1.09 -3.21 5.70
CA LEU A 59 1.02 -3.86 4.40
C LEU A 59 -0.28 -3.53 3.66
N ARG A 60 -1.43 -3.55 4.34
CA ARG A 60 -2.73 -3.19 3.75
C ARG A 60 -2.77 -1.75 3.28
N ARG A 61 -2.28 -0.81 4.10
CA ARG A 61 -2.16 0.61 3.70
C ARG A 61 -1.27 0.75 2.47
N TYR A 62 -0.14 0.03 2.44
CA TYR A 62 0.78 0.05 1.31
C TYR A 62 0.15 -0.53 0.03
N PHE A 63 -0.62 -1.61 0.15
CA PHE A 63 -1.39 -2.19 -0.96
C PHE A 63 -2.35 -1.16 -1.56
N PHE A 64 -3.14 -0.46 -0.73
CA PHE A 64 -4.03 0.60 -1.21
C PHE A 64 -3.30 1.73 -1.91
N LEU A 65 -2.09 2.10 -1.47
CA LEU A 65 -1.29 3.11 -2.16
C LEU A 65 -0.79 2.64 -3.52
N ILE A 66 -0.39 1.37 -3.64
CA ILE A 66 -0.01 0.78 -4.92
C ILE A 66 -1.19 0.75 -5.88
N THR A 67 -2.34 0.21 -5.44
CA THR A 67 -3.53 0.10 -6.30
C THR A 67 -4.09 1.48 -6.65
N PHE A 68 -4.06 2.45 -5.74
CA PHE A 68 -4.44 3.82 -6.02
C PHE A 68 -3.53 4.49 -7.07
N ARG A 69 -2.21 4.24 -7.01
CA ARG A 69 -1.27 4.70 -8.04
C ARG A 69 -1.58 4.07 -9.40
N SER A 70 -1.89 2.77 -9.44
CA SER A 70 -2.30 2.06 -10.66
C SER A 70 -3.62 2.59 -11.21
N TYR A 71 -4.61 2.86 -10.35
CA TYR A 71 -5.87 3.48 -10.72
C TYR A 71 -5.65 4.84 -11.39
N LEU A 72 -4.81 5.70 -10.82
CA LEU A 72 -4.48 7.00 -11.40
C LEU A 72 -3.73 6.89 -12.74
N TYR A 73 -3.04 5.77 -12.99
CA TYR A 73 -2.34 5.54 -14.25
C TYR A 73 -3.26 5.02 -15.35
N CYS A 74 -4.15 4.09 -15.01
CA CYS A 74 -4.96 3.35 -15.98
C CYS A 74 -6.38 3.91 -16.16
N SER A 75 -6.84 4.80 -15.27
CA SER A 75 -8.21 5.29 -15.28
C SER A 75 -8.26 6.79 -15.02
N SER A 76 -9.14 7.47 -15.75
CA SER A 76 -9.44 8.87 -15.48
C SER A 76 -10.33 8.95 -14.24
N PRO A 77 -9.96 9.70 -13.19
CA PRO A 77 -10.83 9.87 -12.01
C PRO A 77 -12.18 10.53 -12.31
N LYS A 78 -12.36 11.08 -13.52
CA LYS A 78 -13.62 11.63 -14.02
C LYS A 78 -14.59 10.53 -14.49
N GLU A 79 -14.09 9.37 -14.88
CA GLU A 79 -14.86 8.29 -15.50
C GLU A 79 -15.29 7.23 -14.49
N THR A 80 -14.45 6.95 -13.49
CA THR A 80 -14.73 5.89 -12.51
C THR A 80 -14.11 6.27 -11.18
N ARG A 81 -14.84 6.10 -10.07
CA ARG A 81 -14.31 6.31 -8.72
C ARG A 81 -13.38 5.15 -8.34
N PHE A 82 -12.40 5.40 -7.47
CA PHE A 82 -11.45 4.37 -7.02
C PHE A 82 -12.14 3.12 -6.43
N SER A 83 -13.20 3.29 -5.64
CA SER A 83 -13.96 2.16 -5.07
C SER A 83 -14.57 1.27 -6.15
N ALA A 84 -15.27 1.87 -7.12
CA ALA A 84 -15.85 1.14 -8.26
C ALA A 84 -14.77 0.47 -9.13
N TRP A 85 -13.60 1.11 -9.27
CA TRP A 85 -12.46 0.53 -9.99
C TRP A 85 -11.86 -0.68 -9.28
N MET A 86 -11.85 -0.68 -7.95
CA MET A 86 -11.43 -1.81 -7.11
C MET A 86 -12.46 -2.94 -7.13
N GLU A 87 -13.76 -2.62 -7.03
CA GLU A 87 -14.86 -3.59 -7.08
C GLU A 87 -14.92 -4.35 -8.41
N ALA A 88 -14.59 -3.67 -9.52
CA ALA A 88 -14.47 -4.29 -10.84
C ALA A 88 -13.27 -5.27 -10.97
N ARG A 89 -12.45 -5.39 -9.92
CA ARG A 89 -11.20 -6.18 -9.87
C ARG A 89 -11.17 -7.06 -8.62
N PRO A 90 -11.99 -8.12 -8.57
CA PRO A 90 -12.06 -9.01 -7.41
C PRO A 90 -10.71 -9.62 -7.04
N GLU A 91 -9.79 -9.81 -8.01
CA GLU A 91 -8.43 -10.27 -7.77
C GLU A 91 -7.64 -9.36 -6.83
N LEU A 92 -7.87 -8.04 -6.87
CA LEU A 92 -7.25 -7.08 -5.95
C LEU A 92 -7.87 -7.16 -4.55
N GLY A 93 -9.17 -7.42 -4.47
CA GLY A 93 -9.86 -7.70 -3.21
C GLY A 93 -9.30 -8.95 -2.53
N HIS A 94 -9.24 -10.06 -3.28
CA HIS A 94 -8.68 -11.32 -2.80
C HIS A 94 -7.22 -11.18 -2.35
N LEU A 95 -6.39 -10.45 -3.09
CA LEU A 95 -5.00 -10.20 -2.68
C LEU A 95 -4.91 -9.42 -1.36
N CYS A 96 -5.77 -8.41 -1.16
CA CYS A 96 -5.82 -7.63 0.08
C CYS A 96 -6.34 -8.43 1.28
N GLU A 97 -7.30 -9.33 1.05
CA GLU A 97 -7.82 -10.24 2.06
C GLU A 97 -6.77 -11.30 2.44
N ASN A 98 -6.05 -11.84 1.47
CA ASN A 98 -5.00 -12.85 1.67
C ASN A 98 -3.75 -12.30 2.38
N LEU A 99 -3.53 -10.98 2.38
CA LEU A 99 -2.54 -10.36 3.29
C LEU A 99 -2.82 -10.63 4.77
N ARG A 100 -3.98 -11.19 5.10
CA ARG A 100 -4.39 -11.51 6.45
C ARG A 100 -4.10 -12.96 6.87
N LEU A 101 -3.77 -13.89 5.98
CA LEU A 101 -3.81 -15.33 6.32
C LEU A 101 -2.86 -16.20 5.47
N GLU A 102 -1.72 -16.58 6.05
CA GLU A 102 -1.51 -18.03 6.23
C GLU A 102 -2.14 -18.35 7.60
N ARG A 103 -3.10 -19.27 7.59
CA ARG A 103 -3.79 -19.78 8.78
C ARG A 103 -2.97 -20.92 9.36
#